data_AF-A0A370P6G4-F1
#
_entry.id   AF-A0A370P6G4-F1
#
_cell.length_a   1.000
_cell.length_b   1.000
_cell.length_c   1.000
_cell.angle_alpha   90.00
_cell.angle_beta   90.00
_cell.angle_gamma   90.00
#
_symmetry.space_group_name_H-M   'P 1'
#
loop_
_entity.id
_entity.type
_entity.pdbx_description
1 polymer ?
#
loop_
_entity_poly.entity_id
_entity_poly.type
_entity_poly.pdbx_seq_one_letter_code
_entity_poly.pdbx_strand_id
1 'polypeptide(L)'
;MSSILRRLQGGNLEVFKFGMYIIFPIGWMYYFGTNLDDRFSVPGFWPTTEQSHKIPLEKEEIDRELSRMRMLDAVKREKRQRREALEAEAQAQAQAQIQAASSNAE
;
A
#
# COMPACT_ATOMS: atom_id res chain seq x y z
N MET A 1 -39.12 38.94 29.66
CA MET A 1 -38.90 37.92 28.62
C MET A 1 -38.93 38.63 27.26
N SER A 2 -37.84 38.59 26.49
CA SER A 2 -37.64 39.48 25.33
C SER A 2 -38.74 39.31 24.26
N SER A 3 -39.21 40.43 23.71
CA SER A 3 -40.30 40.54 22.71
C SER A 3 -40.07 39.71 21.44
N ILE A 4 -38.80 39.42 21.14
CA ILE A 4 -38.35 38.61 20.00
C ILE A 4 -38.74 37.13 20.19
N LEU A 5 -38.58 36.60 21.41
CA LEU A 5 -38.91 35.21 21.73
C LEU A 5 -40.43 34.94 21.63
N ARG A 6 -41.26 35.94 21.95
CA ARG A 6 -42.72 35.84 21.83
C ARG A 6 -43.20 35.87 20.38
N ARG A 7 -42.44 36.47 19.45
CA ARG A 7 -42.74 36.46 18.00
C ARG A 7 -42.33 35.14 17.33
N LEU A 8 -41.37 34.43 17.90
CA LEU A 8 -40.88 33.12 17.43
C LEU A 8 -41.66 31.94 18.02
N GLN A 9 -42.91 32.15 18.43
CA GLN A 9 -43.76 31.11 19.03
C GLN A 9 -44.90 30.73 18.07
N GLY A 10 -45.36 29.47 18.11
CA GLY A 10 -46.38 28.97 17.18
C GLY A 10 -45.84 28.78 15.75
N GLY A 11 -46.67 28.99 14.73
CA GLY A 11 -46.31 28.75 13.32
C GLY A 11 -45.05 29.50 12.84
N ASN A 12 -44.72 30.67 13.41
CA ASN A 12 -43.48 31.39 13.11
C ASN A 12 -42.22 30.60 13.48
N LEU A 13 -42.30 29.73 14.50
CA LEU A 13 -41.21 28.84 14.87
C LEU A 13 -40.98 27.75 13.82
N GLU A 14 -42.05 27.25 13.21
CA GLU A 14 -41.98 26.23 12.17
C GLU A 14 -41.37 26.80 10.88
N VAL A 15 -41.74 28.04 10.51
CA VAL A 15 -41.12 28.76 9.39
C VAL A 15 -39.63 29.01 9.63
N PHE A 16 -39.24 29.39 10.86
CA PHE A 16 -37.84 29.54 11.21
C PHE A 16 -37.06 28.21 11.10
N LYS A 17 -37.61 27.12 11.65
CA LYS A 17 -37.01 25.78 11.54
C LYS A 17 -36.84 25.34 10.08
N PHE A 18 -37.88 25.55 9.26
CA PHE A 18 -37.86 25.25 7.84
C PHE A 18 -36.79 26.05 7.10
N GLY A 19 -36.71 27.36 7.34
CA GLY A 19 -35.66 28.21 6.79
C GLY A 19 -34.26 27.74 7.20
N MET A 20 -34.09 27.33 8.46
CA MET A 20 -32.81 26.80 8.96
C MET A 20 -32.44 25.48 8.26
N TYR A 21 -33.41 24.58 8.05
CA TYR A 21 -33.18 23.31 7.35
C TYR A 21 -32.87 23.47 5.87
N ILE A 22 -33.26 24.57 5.23
CA ILE A 22 -32.87 24.88 3.85
C ILE A 22 -31.51 25.56 3.83
N ILE A 23 -31.29 26.57 4.66
CA ILE A 23 -30.07 27.39 4.64
C ILE A 23 -28.87 26.58 5.14
N PHE A 24 -29.06 25.71 6.13
CA PHE A 24 -27.98 24.91 6.70
C PHE A 24 -27.26 24.02 5.66
N PRO A 25 -27.94 23.12 4.92
CA PRO A 25 -27.28 22.29 3.91
C PRO A 25 -26.74 23.12 2.73
N ILE A 26 -27.44 24.17 2.31
CA ILE A 26 -26.99 25.04 1.21
C ILE A 26 -25.71 25.79 1.59
N GLY A 27 -25.67 26.38 2.79
CA GLY A 27 -24.49 27.08 3.31
C GLY A 27 -23.31 26.12 3.52
N TRP A 28 -23.57 24.92 4.03
CA TRP A 28 -22.56 23.88 4.18
C TRP A 28 -21.98 23.45 2.82
N MET A 29 -22.84 23.21 1.82
CA MET A 29 -22.43 22.92 0.45
C MET A 29 -21.69 24.09 -0.20
N TYR A 30 -22.06 25.34 0.07
CA TYR A 30 -21.34 26.49 -0.49
C TYR A 30 -19.93 26.63 0.10
N TYR A 31 -19.82 26.45 1.42
CA TYR A 31 -18.54 26.56 2.14
C TYR A 31 -17.57 25.42 1.79
N PHE A 32 -18.06 24.17 1.78
CA PHE A 32 -17.21 23.01 1.47
C PHE A 32 -17.15 22.68 -0.02
N GLY A 33 -18.25 22.84 -0.76
CA GLY A 33 -18.41 22.34 -2.14
C GLY A 33 -17.56 23.02 -3.21
N THR A 34 -17.06 24.23 -2.96
CA THR A 34 -16.29 25.00 -3.95
C THR A 34 -14.77 24.90 -3.78
N ASN A 35 -14.31 24.33 -2.66
CA ASN A 35 -12.89 24.37 -2.26
C ASN A 35 -12.46 23.10 -1.50
N LEU A 36 -13.01 21.93 -1.86
CA LEU A 36 -12.59 20.66 -1.27
C LEU A 36 -11.14 20.31 -1.62
N ASP A 37 -10.75 20.54 -2.87
CA ASP A 37 -9.45 20.07 -3.38
C ASP A 37 -8.29 20.76 -2.66
N ASP A 38 -8.36 22.08 -2.45
CA ASP A 38 -7.33 22.85 -1.74
C ASP A 38 -7.33 22.56 -0.23
N ARG A 39 -8.49 22.28 0.39
CA ARG A 39 -8.60 22.01 1.84
C ARG A 39 -8.26 20.59 2.24
N PHE A 40 -8.47 19.62 1.35
CA PHE A 40 -8.31 18.20 1.64
C PHE A 40 -7.21 17.52 0.82
N SER A 41 -6.55 18.23 -0.10
CA SER A 41 -5.34 17.69 -0.74
C SER A 41 -4.21 17.59 0.28
N VAL A 42 -3.51 16.46 0.25
CA VAL A 42 -2.30 16.26 1.03
C VAL A 42 -1.11 16.61 0.14
N PRO A 43 -0.31 17.63 0.49
CA PRO A 43 0.89 17.96 -0.26
C PRO A 43 1.83 16.75 -0.32
N GLY A 44 2.25 16.37 -1.53
CA GLY A 44 3.13 15.21 -1.71
C GLY A 44 2.47 13.85 -1.46
N PHE A 45 1.13 13.74 -1.56
CA PHE A 45 0.42 12.46 -1.46
C PHE A 45 0.98 11.40 -2.44
N TRP A 46 1.31 11.83 -3.65
CA TRP A 46 1.90 10.97 -4.67
C TRP A 46 3.42 10.98 -4.61
N PRO A 47 4.09 9.82 -4.78
CA PRO A 47 5.53 9.75 -4.92
C PRO A 47 6.00 10.68 -6.03
N THR A 48 7.07 11.42 -5.76
CA THR A 48 7.67 12.29 -6.77
C THR A 48 8.27 11.48 -7.92
N THR A 49 8.53 12.13 -9.05
CA THR A 49 9.18 11.51 -10.21
C THR A 49 10.58 10.98 -9.90
N GLU A 50 11.26 11.54 -8.88
CA GLU A 50 12.55 11.05 -8.40
C GLU A 50 12.43 9.78 -7.54
N GLN A 51 11.33 9.64 -6.81
CA GLN A 51 11.02 8.46 -6.01
C GLN A 51 10.40 7.33 -6.84
N SER A 52 9.99 7.63 -8.08
CA SER A 52 9.45 6.67 -9.01
C SER A 52 10.57 5.87 -9.68
N HIS A 53 10.37 4.57 -9.87
CA HIS A 53 11.32 3.75 -10.61
C HIS A 53 11.48 4.28 -12.05
N LYS A 54 12.69 4.76 -12.38
CA LYS A 54 13.03 5.19 -13.73
C LYS A 54 13.39 3.95 -14.55
N ILE A 55 12.64 3.73 -15.63
CA ILE A 55 12.94 2.67 -16.58
C ILE A 55 14.14 3.15 -17.42
N PRO A 56 15.19 2.33 -17.60
CA PRO A 56 16.29 2.65 -18.49
C PRO A 56 15.78 2.91 -19.91
N LEU A 57 16.03 4.09 -20.45
CA LEU A 57 15.60 4.46 -21.81
C LEU A 57 16.76 4.39 -22.82
N GLU A 58 17.99 4.59 -22.34
CA GLU A 58 19.18 4.56 -23.18
C GLU A 58 19.72 3.14 -23.33
N LYS A 59 20.21 2.81 -24.53
CA LYS A 59 20.73 1.47 -24.85
C LYS A 59 21.82 1.01 -23.88
N GLU A 60 22.75 1.90 -23.55
CA GLU A 60 23.86 1.60 -22.63
C GLU A 60 23.39 1.31 -21.20
N GLU A 61 22.35 2.00 -20.75
CA GLU A 61 21.73 1.81 -19.45
C GLU A 61 20.98 0.47 -19.39
N ILE A 62 20.27 0.13 -20.47
CA ILE A 62 19.58 -1.16 -20.64
C ILE A 62 20.59 -2.31 -20.60
N ASP A 63 21.69 -2.21 -21.34
CA ASP A 63 22.72 -3.26 -21.40
C ASP A 63 23.38 -3.46 -20.02
N ARG A 64 23.63 -2.36 -19.29
CA ARG A 64 24.16 -2.41 -17.92
C ARG A 64 23.18 -3.10 -16.97
N GLU A 65 21.91 -2.72 -16.99
CA GLU A 65 20.89 -3.31 -16.12
C GLU A 65 20.65 -4.79 -16.46
N LEU A 66 20.68 -5.15 -17.75
CA LEU A 66 20.58 -6.53 -18.20
C LEU A 66 21.78 -7.37 -17.74
N SER A 67 22.99 -6.83 -17.81
CA SER A 67 24.18 -7.53 -17.29
C SER A 67 24.08 -7.74 -15.77
N ARG A 68 23.60 -6.74 -15.02
CA ARG A 68 23.35 -6.82 -13.58
C ARG A 68 22.34 -7.94 -13.26
N MET A 69 21.23 -8.00 -13.99
CA MET A 69 20.23 -9.06 -13.83
C MET A 69 20.80 -10.45 -14.11
N ARG A 70 21.54 -10.62 -15.21
CA ARG A 70 22.16 -11.90 -15.57
C ARG A 70 23.15 -12.39 -14.52
N MET A 71 23.95 -11.49 -13.94
CA MET A 71 24.87 -11.84 -12.85
C MET A 71 24.12 -12.30 -11.60
N LEU A 72 23.08 -11.57 -11.18
CA LEU A 72 22.26 -11.95 -10.02
C LEU A 72 21.60 -13.31 -10.22
N ASP A 73 21.11 -13.59 -11.43
CA ASP A 73 20.50 -14.88 -11.74
C ASP A 73 21.53 -16.01 -11.71
N ALA A 74 22.74 -15.79 -12.22
CA ALA A 74 23.82 -16.77 -12.14
C ALA A 74 24.16 -17.11 -10.69
N VAL A 75 24.33 -16.10 -9.83
CA VAL A 75 24.62 -16.30 -8.40
C VAL A 75 23.48 -17.02 -7.70
N LYS A 76 22.21 -16.67 -7.98
CA LYS A 76 21.05 -17.36 -7.43
C LYS A 76 20.99 -18.82 -7.84
N ARG A 77 21.29 -19.13 -9.11
CA ARG A 77 21.35 -20.50 -9.62
C ARG A 77 22.45 -21.31 -8.94
N GLU A 78 23.66 -20.76 -8.83
CA GLU A 78 24.77 -21.41 -8.14
C GLU A 78 24.45 -21.69 -6.66
N LYS A 79 23.87 -20.71 -5.96
CA LYS A 79 23.44 -20.88 -4.57
C LYS A 79 22.38 -21.98 -4.43
N ARG A 80 21.44 -22.07 -5.37
CA ARG A 80 20.42 -23.13 -5.40
C ARG A 80 21.08 -24.49 -5.58
N GLN A 81 21.94 -24.65 -6.58
CA GLN A 81 22.65 -25.90 -6.86
C GLN A 81 23.50 -26.36 -5.67
N ARG A 82 24.22 -25.45 -5.01
CA ARG A 82 24.98 -25.78 -3.80
C ARG A 82 24.10 -26.26 -2.66
N ARG A 83 22.95 -25.62 -2.44
CA ARG A 83 22.00 -26.06 -1.40
C ARG A 83 21.43 -27.44 -1.73
N GLU A 84 21.04 -27.68 -2.98
CA GLU A 84 20.52 -28.98 -3.42
C GLU A 84 21.57 -30.09 -3.28
N ALA A 85 22.83 -29.82 -3.61
CA ALA A 85 23.93 -30.77 -3.42
C ALA A 85 24.17 -31.11 -1.93
N LEU A 86 24.22 -30.11 -1.06
CA LEU A 86 24.38 -30.31 0.38
C LEU A 86 23.19 -31.08 0.99
N GLU A 87 21.96 -30.76 0.55
CA GLU A 87 20.75 -31.45 0.99
C GLU A 87 20.76 -32.92 0.52
N ALA A 88 21.21 -33.20 -0.71
CA ALA A 88 21.34 -34.56 -1.23
C ALA A 88 22.42 -35.38 -0.49
N GLU A 89 23.59 -34.79 -0.19
CA GLU A 89 24.65 -35.42 0.60
C GLU A 89 24.17 -35.74 2.02
N ALA A 90 23.49 -34.80 2.68
CA ALA A 90 22.93 -35.01 4.01
C ALA A 90 21.87 -36.14 4.02
N GLN A 91 21.02 -36.20 3.01
CA GLN A 91 20.04 -37.28 2.85
C GLN A 91 20.70 -38.64 2.62
N ALA A 92 21.73 -38.70 1.77
CA ALA A 92 22.47 -39.94 1.52
C ALA A 92 23.18 -40.46 2.78
N GLN A 93 23.80 -39.57 3.56
CA GLN A 93 24.42 -39.91 4.84
C GLN A 93 23.38 -40.40 5.87
N ALA A 94 22.23 -39.73 5.97
CA ALA A 94 21.15 -40.16 6.86
C ALA A 94 20.61 -41.55 6.47
N GLN A 95 20.41 -41.81 5.17
CA GLN A 95 19.96 -43.13 4.68
C GLN A 95 20.99 -44.23 4.97
N ALA A 96 22.29 -43.95 4.76
CA ALA A 96 23.35 -44.91 5.06
C ALA A 96 23.45 -45.24 6.57
N GLN A 97 23.27 -44.23 7.44
CA GLN A 97 23.24 -44.44 8.90
C GLN A 97 22.02 -45.26 9.33
N ILE A 98 20.84 -45.02 8.74
CA ILE A 98 19.63 -45.79 9.02
C ILE A 98 19.82 -47.25 8.59
N GLN A 99 20.36 -47.51 7.40
CA GLN A 99 20.63 -48.87 6.92
C GLN A 99 21.64 -49.61 7.81
N ALA A 100 22.73 -48.96 8.22
CA ALA A 100 23.73 -49.55 9.11
C ALA A 100 23.18 -49.81 10.54
N ALA A 101 22.26 -48.98 11.02
CA ALA A 101 21.59 -49.22 12.31
C ALA A 101 20.60 -50.39 12.23
N SER A 102 19.89 -50.57 11.11
CA SER A 102 18.99 -51.71 10.89
C SER A 102 19.72 -53.04 10.75
N SER A 103 20.90 -53.08 10.11
CA SER A 103 21.66 -54.32 9.93
C SER A 103 22.34 -54.84 11.21
N ASN A 104 22.52 -53.99 12.23
CA ASN A 104 23.11 -54.37 13.52
C ASN A 104 22.06 -54.80 14.56
N ALA A 105 20.77 -54.74 14.21
CA ALA A 105 19.65 -55.06 15.09
C ALA A 105 18.99 -56.44 14.77
N GLU A 106 19.47 -57.13 13.73
CA GLU A 106 19.21 -58.57 13.45
C GLU A 106 20.41 -59.42 13.89
#